data_AF-A0A852U0M0-F1
#
_entry.id   AF-A0A852U0M0-F1
#
_cell.length_a   1.000
_cell.length_b   1.000
_cell.length_c   1.000
_cell.angle_alpha   90.00
_cell.angle_beta   90.00
_cell.angle_gamma   90.00
#
_symmetry.space_group_name_H-M   'P 1'
#
loop_
_entity.id
_entity.type
_entity.pdbx_description
1 polymer ?
#
loop_
_entity_poly.entity_id
_entity_poly.type
_entity_poly.pdbx_seq_one_letter_code
_entity_poly.pdbx_strand_id
1 'polypeptide(L)'
;MSREIDQREPRDDDGRTLRAVERGASFVITRDGAPAARLLPFEGDRALVSRDELKRTSADLPHVDFDRLRCDTEDLVDQDLRDPFTVHGEAGPQRVLPFVGMFSSGHGDISTRL
;
A
#
# COMPACT_ATOMS: atom_id res chain seq x y z
N MET A 1 18.87 5.63 5.98
CA MET A 1 19.74 5.02 7.02
C MET A 1 19.03 5.20 8.35
N SER A 2 18.63 4.09 8.99
CA SER A 2 17.88 4.11 10.26
C SER A 2 18.83 4.08 11.45
N ARG A 3 18.63 4.96 12.43
CA ARG A 3 19.42 5.02 13.67
C ARG A 3 18.68 4.36 14.83
N GLU A 4 19.38 3.56 15.64
CA GLU A 4 18.79 2.97 16.84
C GLU A 4 18.79 3.97 18.00
N ILE A 5 17.68 4.04 18.73
CA ILE A 5 17.50 4.84 19.94
C ILE A 5 16.77 4.01 21.01
N ASP A 6 17.17 4.14 22.26
CA ASP A 6 16.42 3.55 23.38
C ASP A 6 15.11 4.31 23.61
N GLN A 7 14.08 3.63 24.12
CA GLN A 7 12.78 4.21 24.46
C GLN A 7 12.87 5.51 25.29
N ARG A 8 13.92 5.66 26.13
CA ARG A 8 14.10 6.86 26.95
C ARG A 8 14.49 8.10 26.16
N GLU A 9 15.21 7.96 25.05
CA GLU A 9 15.72 9.13 24.32
C GLU A 9 14.61 10.00 23.70
N PRO A 10 13.54 9.45 23.09
CA PRO A 10 12.36 10.24 22.72
C PRO A 10 11.65 10.89 23.90
N ARG A 11 11.69 10.27 25.09
CA ARG A 11 11.03 10.83 26.27
C ARG A 11 11.82 12.02 26.84
N ASP A 12 13.14 11.92 26.82
CA ASP A 12 14.03 12.91 27.41
C ASP A 12 14.22 14.13 26.48
N ASP A 13 14.13 13.94 25.16
CA ASP A 13 14.17 15.02 24.15
C ASP A 13 13.35 14.66 22.89
N ASP A 14 12.02 14.69 23.05
CA ASP A 14 11.05 14.46 21.97
C ASP A 14 11.25 15.45 20.82
N GLY A 15 11.45 16.73 21.14
CA GLY A 15 11.59 17.80 20.18
C GLY A 15 12.78 17.63 19.25
N ARG A 16 13.96 17.23 19.75
CA ARG A 16 15.12 16.93 18.89
C ARG A 16 14.85 15.74 17.98
N THR A 17 14.24 14.69 18.52
CA THR A 17 13.97 13.44 17.79
C THR A 17 12.98 13.69 16.66
N LEU A 18 11.83 14.33 16.96
CA LEU A 18 10.81 14.66 15.98
C LEU A 18 11.33 15.61 14.89
N ARG A 19 12.09 16.66 15.25
CA ARG A 19 12.71 17.55 14.25
C ARG A 19 13.70 16.83 13.33
N ALA A 20 14.40 15.81 13.84
CA ALA A 20 15.27 15.00 12.98
C ALA A 20 14.44 14.16 12.00
N VAL A 21 13.33 13.60 12.45
CA VAL A 21 12.37 12.85 11.61
C VAL A 21 11.74 13.74 10.55
N GLU A 22 11.31 14.95 10.90
CA GLU A 22 10.79 15.94 9.94
C GLU A 22 11.81 16.28 8.83
N ARG A 23 13.11 16.17 9.12
CA ARG A 23 14.20 16.35 8.14
C ARG A 23 14.56 15.05 7.38
N GLY A 24 13.78 13.99 7.54
CA GLY A 24 13.96 12.72 6.83
C GLY A 24 14.77 11.66 7.58
N ALA A 25 15.10 11.87 8.87
CA ALA A 25 15.73 10.82 9.66
C ALA A 25 14.74 9.70 9.99
N SER A 26 15.24 8.47 10.06
CA SER A 26 14.46 7.30 10.49
C SER A 26 15.10 6.69 11.73
N PHE A 27 14.28 6.24 12.67
CA PHE A 27 14.76 5.66 13.92
C PHE A 27 14.12 4.32 14.22
N VAL A 28 14.90 3.40 14.78
CA VAL A 28 14.40 2.18 15.40
C VAL A 28 14.43 2.39 16.90
N ILE A 29 13.26 2.34 17.53
CA ILE A 29 13.12 2.45 18.98
C ILE A 29 13.32 1.06 19.57
N THR A 30 14.25 0.95 20.51
CA THR A 30 14.53 -0.28 21.25
C THR A 30 14.04 -0.18 22.69
N ARG A 31 13.71 -1.33 23.28
CA ARG A 31 13.41 -1.50 24.70
C ARG A 31 14.20 -2.71 25.19
N ASP A 32 15.03 -2.51 26.20
CA ASP A 32 15.92 -3.56 26.73
C ASP A 32 16.83 -4.19 25.63
N GLY A 33 17.26 -3.37 24.66
CA GLY A 33 18.08 -3.80 23.53
C GLY A 33 17.33 -4.52 22.40
N ALA A 34 16.03 -4.77 22.56
CA ALA A 34 15.19 -5.37 21.51
C ALA A 34 14.44 -4.30 20.71
N PRO A 35 14.34 -4.40 19.37
CA PRO A 35 13.53 -3.49 18.57
C PRO A 35 12.05 -3.56 18.95
N ALA A 36 11.46 -2.41 19.28
CA ALA A 36 10.07 -2.30 19.70
C ALA A 36 9.21 -1.52 18.70
N ALA A 37 9.75 -0.47 18.07
CA ALA A 37 9.02 0.36 17.11
C ALA A 37 9.95 1.03 16.10
N ARG A 38 9.36 1.66 15.07
CA ARG A 38 10.08 2.52 14.12
C ARG A 38 9.41 3.88 14.04
N LEU A 39 10.22 4.93 14.01
CA LEU A 39 9.79 6.30 13.76
C LEU A 39 10.29 6.71 12.39
N LEU A 40 9.37 7.01 11.49
CA LEU A 40 9.62 7.34 10.09
C LEU A 40 9.07 8.74 9.79
N PRO A 41 9.71 9.48 8.85
CA PRO A 41 9.08 10.67 8.29
C PRO A 41 7.77 10.29 7.62
N PHE A 42 6.79 11.18 7.68
CA PHE A 42 5.68 11.11 6.75
C PHE A 42 6.22 11.41 5.36
N GLU A 43 6.25 10.41 4.50
CA GLU A 43 6.40 10.60 3.07
C GLU A 43 5.12 11.33 2.62
N GLY A 44 5.28 12.53 2.04
CA GLY A 44 4.17 13.44 1.77
C GLY A 44 2.97 12.76 1.10
N ASP A 45 1.77 13.30 1.38
CA ASP A 45 0.47 12.79 0.91
C ASP A 45 0.56 12.25 -0.52
N ARG A 46 0.32 10.94 -0.67
CA ARG A 46 0.14 10.17 -1.92
C ARG A 46 0.68 10.93 -3.12
N ALA A 47 1.88 10.59 -3.60
CA ALA A 47 2.48 11.24 -4.75
C ALA A 47 1.43 11.40 -5.88
N LEU A 48 0.83 12.58 -5.96
CA LEU A 48 0.01 13.00 -7.09
C LEU A 48 1.04 13.22 -8.18
N VAL A 49 1.43 12.12 -8.80
CA VAL A 49 2.36 12.14 -9.91
C VAL A 49 1.69 12.91 -11.03
N SER A 50 2.47 13.74 -11.70
CA SER A 50 1.98 14.39 -12.91
C SER A 50 1.55 13.31 -13.92
N ARG A 51 0.63 13.66 -14.82
CA ARG A 51 0.24 12.76 -15.91
C ARG A 51 1.45 12.28 -16.72
N ASP A 52 2.46 13.13 -16.86
CA ASP A 52 3.67 12.81 -17.63
C ASP A 52 4.58 11.83 -16.87
N GLU A 53 4.70 11.98 -15.56
CA GLU A 53 5.45 11.06 -14.72
C GLU A 53 4.79 9.69 -14.63
N LEU A 54 3.45 9.64 -14.49
CA LEU A 54 2.69 8.40 -14.56
C LEU A 54 2.92 7.68 -15.89
N LYS A 55 2.77 8.39 -17.03
CA LYS A 55 3.03 7.82 -18.36
C LYS A 55 4.45 7.31 -18.52
N ARG A 56 5.44 8.04 -18.00
CA ARG A 56 6.85 7.68 -18.10
C ARG A 56 7.14 6.41 -17.29
N THR A 57 6.64 6.34 -16.06
CA THR A 57 6.86 5.21 -15.16
C THR A 57 6.05 3.97 -15.55
N SER A 58 4.90 4.15 -16.22
CA SER A 58 4.07 3.05 -16.70
C SER A 58 4.41 2.59 -18.12
N ALA A 59 5.44 3.14 -18.77
CA ALA A 59 5.75 2.88 -20.17
C ALA A 59 6.08 1.40 -20.46
N ASP A 60 6.73 0.73 -19.51
CA ASP A 60 7.17 -0.67 -19.64
C ASP A 60 6.17 -1.67 -19.01
N LEU A 61 5.02 -1.19 -18.51
CA LEU A 61 4.01 -2.06 -17.92
C LEU A 61 3.19 -2.79 -19.00
N PRO A 62 2.72 -4.00 -18.72
CA PRO A 62 1.79 -4.70 -19.61
C PRO A 62 0.54 -3.86 -19.90
N HIS A 63 0.05 -3.96 -21.13
CA HIS A 63 -1.19 -3.28 -21.51
C HIS A 63 -2.37 -3.87 -20.73
N VAL A 64 -3.16 -2.99 -20.12
CA VAL A 64 -4.38 -3.35 -19.40
C VAL A 64 -5.58 -2.96 -20.24
N ASP A 65 -6.41 -3.93 -20.59
CA ASP A 65 -7.71 -3.68 -21.20
C ASP A 65 -8.65 -3.09 -20.14
N PHE A 66 -8.95 -1.81 -20.27
CA PHE A 66 -9.75 -1.06 -19.30
C PHE A 66 -11.20 -1.51 -19.24
N ASP A 67 -11.79 -1.92 -20.36
CA ASP A 67 -13.19 -2.36 -20.38
C ASP A 67 -13.32 -3.72 -19.72
N ARG A 68 -12.41 -4.63 -20.02
CA ARG A 68 -12.36 -5.93 -19.34
C ARG A 68 -12.11 -5.78 -17.84
N LEU A 69 -11.11 -4.97 -17.45
CA LEU A 69 -10.80 -4.72 -16.03
C LEU A 69 -12.03 -4.20 -15.28
N ARG A 70 -12.79 -3.28 -15.91
CA ARG A 70 -13.99 -2.70 -15.33
C ARG A 70 -15.09 -3.75 -15.16
N CYS A 71 -15.35 -4.56 -16.18
CA CYS A 71 -16.32 -5.66 -16.07
C CYS A 71 -15.92 -6.66 -14.98
N ASP A 72 -14.66 -7.10 -14.94
CA ASP A 72 -14.16 -8.02 -13.90
C ASP A 72 -14.32 -7.41 -12.49
N THR A 73 -14.14 -6.10 -12.35
CA THR A 73 -14.31 -5.37 -11.07
C THR A 73 -15.77 -5.26 -10.65
N GLU A 74 -16.67 -4.96 -11.59
CA GLU A 74 -18.11 -4.91 -11.38
C GLU A 74 -18.67 -6.29 -11.00
N ASP A 75 -18.12 -7.37 -11.57
CA ASP A 75 -18.54 -8.74 -11.26
C ASP A 75 -18.03 -9.26 -9.91
N LEU A 76 -16.80 -8.88 -9.52
CA LEU A 76 -16.12 -9.47 -8.37
C LEU A 76 -16.27 -8.68 -7.06
N VAL A 77 -16.58 -7.38 -7.15
CA VAL A 77 -16.60 -6.50 -5.99
C VAL A 77 -18.00 -5.90 -5.85
N ASP A 78 -18.57 -5.95 -4.65
CA ASP A 78 -19.79 -5.19 -4.35
C ASP A 78 -19.46 -3.69 -4.39
N GLN A 79 -19.81 -3.05 -5.49
CA GLN A 79 -19.61 -1.61 -5.73
C GLN A 79 -20.80 -0.77 -5.25
N ASP A 80 -21.81 -1.37 -4.60
CA ASP A 80 -22.91 -0.61 -4.03
C ASP A 80 -22.40 0.28 -2.89
N LEU A 81 -22.71 1.57 -2.98
CA LEU A 81 -22.40 2.53 -1.93
C LEU A 81 -23.31 2.28 -0.72
N ARG A 82 -22.85 1.41 0.18
CA ARG A 82 -23.50 1.16 1.47
C ARG A 82 -22.89 2.03 2.55
N ASP A 83 -23.73 2.71 3.32
CA ASP A 83 -23.30 3.38 4.54
C ASP A 83 -22.89 2.30 5.57
N PRO A 84 -21.62 2.24 6.00
CA PRO A 84 -21.14 1.22 6.93
C PRO A 84 -21.79 1.30 8.32
N PHE A 85 -22.48 2.39 8.66
CA PHE A 85 -23.14 2.58 9.96
C PHE A 85 -24.66 2.43 9.90
N THR A 86 -25.24 2.29 8.71
CA THR A 86 -26.65 1.93 8.59
C THR A 86 -26.79 0.44 8.92
N VAL A 87 -27.48 0.13 10.03
CA VAL A 87 -27.78 -1.26 10.41
C VAL A 87 -28.75 -1.83 9.39
N HIS A 88 -28.22 -2.61 8.44
CA HIS A 88 -29.04 -3.38 7.53
C HIS A 88 -29.73 -4.50 8.32
N GLY A 89 -31.01 -4.32 8.60
CA GLY A 89 -31.88 -5.43 8.97
C GLY A 89 -31.96 -6.38 7.78
N GLU A 90 -31.52 -7.62 8.01
CA GLU A 90 -31.42 -8.72 7.05
C GLU A 90 -30.23 -8.62 6.08
N ALA A 91 -29.14 -9.30 6.45
CA ALA A 91 -28.07 -9.63 5.53
C ALA A 91 -28.63 -10.52 4.41
N GLY A 92 -28.92 -9.93 3.25
CA GLY A 92 -29.07 -10.68 2.02
C GLY A 92 -27.83 -11.55 1.77
N PRO A 93 -27.95 -12.71 1.11
CA PRO A 93 -26.88 -13.69 1.06
C PRO A 93 -25.62 -13.05 0.45
N GLN A 94 -24.57 -12.96 1.26
CA GLN A 94 -23.21 -12.69 0.79
C GLN A 94 -22.94 -13.71 -0.32
N ARG A 95 -22.95 -13.27 -1.59
CA ARG A 95 -22.51 -14.12 -2.70
C ARG A 95 -21.01 -14.29 -2.53
N VAL A 96 -20.62 -15.34 -1.84
CA VAL A 96 -19.27 -15.89 -1.89
C VAL A 96 -19.05 -16.37 -3.31
N LEU A 97 -18.49 -15.50 -4.14
CA LEU A 97 -18.03 -15.87 -5.47
C LEU A 97 -16.86 -16.84 -5.28
N PRO A 98 -16.87 -18.02 -5.94
CA PRO A 98 -15.69 -18.85 -5.95
C PRO A 98 -14.56 -18.02 -6.57
N PHE A 99 -13.44 -17.89 -5.84
CA PHE A 99 -12.20 -17.37 -6.39
C PHE A 99 -11.71 -18.35 -7.46
N VAL A 100 -12.21 -18.19 -8.69
CA VAL A 100 -11.74 -18.93 -9.85
C VAL A 100 -10.45 -18.25 -10.28
N GLY A 101 -9.33 -18.77 -9.80
CA GLY A 101 -8.02 -18.45 -10.33
C GLY A 101 -7.97 -18.84 -11.80
N MET A 102 -8.10 -17.86 -12.69
CA MET A 102 -7.90 -18.03 -14.13
C MET A 102 -6.86 -17.03 -14.64
N PHE A 103 -5.62 -17.21 -14.19
CA PHE A 103 -4.46 -16.82 -15.00
C PHE A 103 -4.37 -17.82 -16.17
N SER A 104 -5.18 -17.59 -17.21
CA SER A 104 -5.06 -18.35 -18.45
C SER A 104 -3.81 -17.91 -19.19
N SER A 105 -2.88 -18.85 -19.28
CA SER A 105 -1.70 -18.89 -20.15
C SER A 105 -1.93 -18.24 -21.53
N GLY A 106 -1.02 -17.32 -21.88
CA GLY A 106 -0.84 -16.77 -23.22
C GLY A 106 0.63 -16.44 -23.40
N HIS A 107 1.31 -17.19 -24.26
CA HIS A 107 2.75 -17.20 -24.50
C HIS A 107 3.41 -15.82 -24.65
N GLY A 108 4.51 -15.64 -23.92
CA GLY A 108 5.57 -14.69 -24.23
C GLY A 108 6.87 -15.22 -23.64
N ASP A 109 7.73 -15.76 -24.49
CA ASP A 109 9.06 -16.27 -24.16
C ASP A 109 9.84 -15.29 -23.27
N ILE A 110 10.06 -15.66 -22.01
CA ILE A 110 11.11 -15.07 -21.19
C ILE A 110 12.35 -15.94 -21.43
N SER A 111 13.07 -15.64 -22.52
CA SER A 111 14.39 -16.22 -22.75
C SER A 111 15.35 -15.65 -21.70
N THR A 112 15.57 -16.43 -20.65
CA THR A 112 16.75 -16.33 -19.80
C THR A 112 18.00 -16.47 -20.67
N ARG A 113 18.82 -15.43 -20.72
CA ARG A 113 20.26 -15.57 -20.95
C ARG A 113 21.01 -14.85 -19.84
N LEU A 114 21.92 -15.63 -19.25
CA LEU A 114 23.01 -15.26 -18.36
C LEU A 114 23.84 -14.09 -18.91
#